data_AF-A0A132PB38-F1
#
_entry.id   AF-A0A132PB38-F1
#
_cell.length_a   1.000
_cell.length_b   1.000
_cell.length_c   1.000
_cell.angle_alpha   90.00
_cell.angle_beta   90.00
_cell.angle_gamma   90.00
#
_symmetry.space_group_name_H-M   'P 1'
#
loop_
_entity.id
_entity.type
_entity.pdbx_description
1 polymer ?
#
loop_
_entity_poly.entity_id
_entity_poly.type
_entity_poly.pdbx_seq_one_letter_code
_entity_poly.pdbx_strand_id
1 'polypeptide(L)'
;MTTAKDTVAAVAAADTWDKRVTEIRLIPERHGKAEHGAIFAAVARELYVPYLAPDFAFIHDAPFYDAEHFDAVYTAASDGTDSFTKVGVNDLAALIEHNSQTLLVFRTITGLLKNEFAAATTMVAEQLGDNAPAITPGTIDGAEKRGSRLSAAQARVLAHTVDKLVRRELFTDAPAGLHSKQDKLDTRDGWDSVRHLVSGGVPYRSYLHQRHFGGPFNQVTNATTGKKGDLIEDEVEALFKDNGVPYIRTGSHNQGEIAAQFNVTVAPAPDFVVFDANGTLRAMLECKATNDGGTARDKANRFRGLQTEGARLGGVPVVAVLGGTGWARVNDTLGPVLQYTDGRVFTLETLDQMLSVQPFPQLLGLTD
;
A
#
# COMPACT_ATOMS: atom_id res chain seq x y z
N MET A 1 43.91 -24.33 24.24
CA MET A 1 42.95 -23.30 23.81
C MET A 1 41.56 -23.84 24.08
N THR A 2 40.68 -23.04 24.67
CA THR A 2 39.27 -23.43 24.87
C THR A 2 38.62 -23.58 23.51
N THR A 3 37.91 -24.67 23.25
CA THR A 3 37.23 -24.82 21.96
C THR A 3 35.89 -24.07 21.97
N ALA A 4 35.38 -23.75 20.77
CA ALA A 4 34.03 -23.20 20.61
C ALA A 4 32.96 -24.06 21.31
N LYS A 5 33.08 -25.39 21.19
CA LYS A 5 32.17 -26.36 21.82
C LYS A 5 32.22 -26.29 23.35
N ASP A 6 33.42 -26.20 23.93
CA ASP A 6 33.59 -26.10 25.39
C ASP A 6 32.97 -24.80 25.93
N THR A 7 33.07 -23.72 25.16
CA THR A 7 32.50 -22.43 25.53
C THR A 7 30.98 -22.44 25.47
N VAL A 8 30.38 -23.03 24.44
CA VAL A 8 28.92 -23.23 24.35
C VAL A 8 28.43 -24.06 25.54
N ALA A 9 29.12 -25.17 25.85
CA ALA A 9 28.78 -26.02 26.98
C ALA A 9 28.89 -25.30 28.33
N ALA A 10 29.91 -24.47 28.54
CA ALA A 10 30.06 -23.66 29.75
C ALA A 10 28.93 -22.62 29.91
N VAL A 11 28.54 -21.97 28.81
CA VAL A 11 27.40 -21.02 28.79
C VAL A 11 26.08 -21.74 29.08
N ALA A 12 25.89 -22.95 28.53
CA ALA A 12 24.70 -23.76 28.75
C ALA A 12 24.60 -24.34 30.17
N ALA A 13 25.74 -24.74 30.75
CA ALA A 13 25.83 -25.28 32.10
C ALA A 13 25.72 -24.22 33.21
N ALA A 14 25.74 -22.92 32.87
CA ALA A 14 25.57 -21.85 33.84
C ALA A 14 24.18 -21.92 34.51
N ASP A 15 24.19 -22.12 35.82
CA ASP A 15 23.02 -22.29 36.71
C ASP A 15 22.33 -20.96 37.06
N THR A 16 22.98 -19.83 36.81
CA THR A 16 22.38 -18.49 36.97
C THR A 16 22.57 -17.62 35.73
N TRP A 17 21.69 -16.64 35.57
CA TRP A 17 21.81 -15.63 34.51
C TRP A 17 23.10 -14.83 34.61
N ASP A 18 23.53 -14.44 35.81
CA ASP A 18 24.77 -13.67 35.99
C ASP A 18 26.02 -14.47 35.60
N LYS A 19 26.05 -15.78 35.94
CA LYS A 19 27.13 -16.66 35.50
C LYS A 19 27.10 -16.88 34.00
N ARG A 20 25.91 -17.04 33.40
CA ARG A 20 25.76 -17.14 31.94
C ARG A 20 26.25 -15.89 31.23
N VAL A 21 25.87 -14.70 31.72
CA VAL A 21 26.35 -13.40 31.21
C VAL A 21 27.86 -13.30 31.33
N THR A 22 28.43 -13.76 32.45
CA THR A 22 29.88 -13.80 32.66
C THR A 22 30.57 -14.71 31.64
N GLU A 23 30.08 -15.94 31.44
CA GLU A 23 30.63 -16.86 30.43
C GLU A 23 30.51 -16.31 29.00
N ILE A 24 29.41 -15.64 28.68
CA ILE A 24 29.19 -14.97 27.39
C ILE A 24 30.20 -13.82 27.19
N ARG A 25 30.48 -13.03 28.23
CA ARG A 25 31.44 -11.90 28.17
C ARG A 25 32.88 -12.36 27.92
N LEU A 26 33.20 -13.60 28.27
CA LEU A 26 34.54 -14.17 28.07
C LEU A 26 34.76 -14.69 26.63
N ILE A 27 33.73 -14.74 25.78
CA ILE A 27 33.84 -15.22 24.39
C ILE A 27 34.88 -14.41 23.57
N PRO A 28 34.91 -13.06 23.60
CA PRO A 28 35.91 -12.28 22.87
C PRO A 28 37.35 -12.45 23.36
N GLU A 29 37.52 -12.82 24.63
CA GLU A 29 38.82 -13.08 25.24
C GLU A 29 39.33 -14.50 24.92
N ARG A 30 38.42 -15.46 24.76
CA ARG A 30 38.74 -16.88 24.54
C ARG A 30 38.86 -17.26 23.06
N HIS A 31 38.26 -16.50 22.13
CA HIS A 31 38.14 -16.87 20.71
C HIS A 31 38.47 -15.71 19.76
N GLY A 32 38.94 -16.04 18.55
CA GLY A 32 39.17 -15.05 17.51
C GLY A 32 37.87 -14.48 16.94
N LYS A 33 37.89 -13.24 16.44
CA LYS A 33 36.69 -12.54 15.90
C LYS A 33 35.95 -13.36 14.83
N ALA A 34 36.66 -14.14 14.03
CA ALA A 34 36.07 -14.99 12.98
C ALA A 34 35.16 -16.11 13.54
N GLU A 35 35.34 -16.51 14.80
CA GLU A 35 34.62 -17.63 15.42
C GLU A 35 33.40 -17.18 16.23
N HIS A 36 33.33 -15.89 16.61
CA HIS A 36 32.30 -15.35 17.50
C HIS A 36 30.89 -15.61 17.00
N GLY A 37 30.62 -15.36 15.71
CA GLY A 37 29.30 -15.56 15.12
C GLY A 37 28.80 -17.01 15.24
N ALA A 38 29.69 -17.99 15.02
CA ALA A 38 29.35 -19.40 15.13
C ALA A 38 29.05 -19.82 16.58
N ILE A 39 29.83 -19.30 17.54
CA ILE A 39 29.65 -19.58 18.98
C ILE A 39 28.33 -18.98 19.47
N PHE A 40 28.06 -17.70 19.20
CA PHE A 40 26.80 -17.06 19.58
C PHE A 40 25.59 -17.76 18.95
N ALA A 41 25.69 -18.16 17.67
CA ALA A 41 24.62 -18.90 17.02
C ALA A 41 24.38 -20.28 17.66
N ALA A 42 25.44 -20.98 18.08
CA ALA A 42 25.30 -22.25 18.79
C ALA A 42 24.64 -22.08 20.16
N VAL A 43 25.07 -21.08 20.95
CA VAL A 43 24.43 -20.71 22.22
C VAL A 43 22.95 -20.36 22.02
N ALA A 44 22.63 -19.56 20.99
CA ALA A 44 21.26 -19.19 20.66
C ALA A 44 20.39 -20.41 20.33
N ARG A 45 20.90 -21.32 19.48
CA ARG A 45 20.20 -22.56 19.10
C ARG A 45 19.92 -23.47 20.29
N GLU A 46 20.84 -23.56 21.23
CA GLU A 46 20.73 -24.46 22.38
C GLU A 46 19.85 -23.89 23.49
N LEU A 47 20.02 -22.60 23.83
CA LEU A 47 19.42 -22.02 25.04
C LEU A 47 18.23 -21.11 24.80
N TYR A 48 18.02 -20.63 23.58
CA TYR A 48 17.01 -19.61 23.29
C TYR A 48 15.99 -20.09 22.27
N VAL A 49 16.42 -20.69 21.16
CA VAL A 49 15.53 -21.17 20.09
C VAL A 49 14.43 -22.13 20.59
N PRO A 50 14.68 -23.10 21.50
CA PRO A 50 13.63 -23.99 22.00
C PRO A 50 12.51 -23.26 22.77
N TYR A 51 12.78 -22.05 23.25
CA TYR A 51 11.85 -21.23 24.02
C TYR A 51 11.29 -20.05 23.23
N LEU A 52 11.71 -19.89 21.96
CA LEU A 52 11.03 -18.97 21.05
C LEU A 52 9.68 -19.59 20.71
N ALA A 53 8.61 -19.02 21.26
CA ALA A 53 7.26 -19.42 20.92
C ALA A 53 6.95 -18.99 19.47
N PRO A 54 6.27 -19.83 18.69
CA PRO A 54 5.73 -19.42 17.41
C PRO A 54 4.55 -18.49 17.66
N ASP A 55 4.82 -17.23 18.03
CA ASP A 55 3.77 -16.26 18.37
C ASP A 55 2.81 -16.00 17.20
N PHE A 56 3.21 -16.35 15.97
CA PHE A 56 2.33 -16.40 14.79
C PHE A 56 1.17 -17.40 14.90
N ALA A 57 1.21 -18.33 15.86
CA ALA A 57 0.14 -19.27 16.15
C ALA A 57 -1.02 -18.62 16.91
N PHE A 58 -0.83 -17.40 17.43
CA PHE A 58 -1.79 -16.70 18.27
C PHE A 58 -2.15 -15.34 17.67
N ILE A 59 -3.41 -14.96 17.82
CA ILE A 59 -3.91 -13.62 17.53
C ILE A 59 -4.55 -13.07 18.79
N HIS A 60 -4.52 -11.75 18.96
CA HIS A 60 -5.29 -11.11 20.02
C HIS A 60 -6.78 -11.31 19.79
N ASP A 61 -7.53 -11.46 20.89
CA ASP A 61 -8.99 -11.41 20.84
C ASP A 61 -9.45 -10.10 20.20
N ALA A 62 -10.36 -10.21 19.25
CA ALA A 62 -10.87 -9.08 18.48
C ALA A 62 -12.32 -9.34 18.04
N PRO A 63 -13.31 -9.21 18.96
CA PRO A 63 -14.70 -9.61 18.73
C PRO A 63 -15.37 -9.03 17.48
N PHE A 64 -14.88 -7.88 16.99
CA PHE A 64 -15.33 -7.28 15.74
C PHE A 64 -15.09 -8.17 14.49
N TYR A 65 -14.12 -9.07 14.53
CA TYR A 65 -13.82 -9.99 13.45
C TYR A 65 -14.46 -11.36 13.64
N ASP A 66 -15.09 -11.61 14.78
CA ASP A 66 -15.70 -12.90 15.08
C ASP A 66 -16.92 -13.17 14.20
N ALA A 67 -17.19 -14.46 13.98
CA ALA A 67 -18.34 -14.91 13.21
C ALA A 67 -19.65 -14.40 13.84
N GLU A 68 -19.77 -14.40 15.16
CA GLU A 68 -20.99 -13.96 15.87
C GLU A 68 -21.35 -12.50 15.53
N HIS A 69 -20.37 -11.59 15.58
CA HIS A 69 -20.58 -10.20 15.22
C HIS A 69 -20.99 -10.05 13.75
N PHE A 70 -20.28 -10.72 12.84
CA PHE A 70 -20.57 -10.62 11.42
C PHE A 70 -21.94 -11.24 11.06
N ASP A 71 -22.30 -12.36 11.68
CA ASP A 71 -23.57 -13.07 11.45
C ASP A 71 -24.78 -12.22 11.86
N ALA A 72 -24.69 -11.54 13.00
CA ALA A 72 -25.74 -10.63 13.46
C ALA A 72 -25.95 -9.47 12.47
N VAL A 73 -24.86 -8.86 12.02
CA VAL A 73 -24.91 -7.71 11.10
C VAL A 73 -25.32 -8.14 9.68
N TYR A 74 -24.87 -9.30 9.21
CA TYR A 74 -25.30 -9.89 7.94
C TYR A 74 -26.79 -10.17 7.94
N THR A 75 -27.31 -10.77 9.01
CA THR A 75 -28.75 -11.05 9.13
C THR A 75 -29.56 -9.76 9.05
N ALA A 76 -29.16 -8.72 9.78
CA ALA A 76 -29.81 -7.42 9.71
C ALA A 76 -29.77 -6.79 8.31
N ALA A 77 -28.65 -6.91 7.58
CA ALA A 77 -28.53 -6.41 6.21
C ALA A 77 -29.39 -7.21 5.22
N SER A 78 -29.39 -8.54 5.34
CA SER A 78 -30.20 -9.44 4.52
C SER A 78 -31.69 -9.18 4.73
N ASP A 79 -32.16 -9.13 5.97
CA ASP A 79 -33.57 -8.88 6.30
C ASP A 79 -34.00 -7.49 5.84
N GLY A 80 -33.17 -6.46 6.11
CA GLY A 80 -33.47 -5.08 5.73
C GLY A 80 -33.51 -4.82 4.21
N THR A 81 -32.90 -5.70 3.41
CA THR A 81 -32.89 -5.63 1.94
C THR A 81 -33.72 -6.71 1.26
N ASP A 82 -34.50 -7.47 2.02
CA ASP A 82 -35.22 -8.66 1.53
C ASP A 82 -34.31 -9.56 0.69
N SER A 83 -33.26 -10.07 1.34
CA SER A 83 -32.21 -10.88 0.72
C SER A 83 -31.55 -10.21 -0.49
N PHE A 84 -31.21 -8.93 -0.34
CA PHE A 84 -30.57 -8.09 -1.38
C PHE A 84 -31.41 -7.87 -2.65
N THR A 85 -32.73 -8.02 -2.57
CA THR A 85 -33.66 -7.65 -3.66
C THR A 85 -34.03 -6.16 -3.62
N LYS A 86 -34.12 -5.58 -2.43
CA LYS A 86 -34.44 -4.18 -2.17
C LYS A 86 -33.18 -3.37 -1.85
N VAL A 87 -32.45 -3.02 -2.92
CA VAL A 87 -31.11 -2.39 -2.87
C VAL A 87 -31.07 -1.04 -3.58
N GLY A 88 -32.22 -0.38 -3.71
CA GLY A 88 -32.26 1.00 -4.19
C GLY A 88 -31.52 1.92 -3.23
N VAL A 89 -30.95 3.02 -3.74
CA VAL A 89 -30.18 3.96 -2.91
C VAL A 89 -30.97 4.44 -1.68
N ASN A 90 -32.26 4.74 -1.84
CA ASN A 90 -33.11 5.18 -0.72
C ASN A 90 -33.31 4.07 0.32
N ASP A 91 -33.42 2.82 -0.12
CA ASP A 91 -33.59 1.66 0.77
C ASP A 91 -32.31 1.40 1.57
N LEU A 92 -31.17 1.42 0.88
CA LEU A 92 -29.86 1.29 1.50
C LEU A 92 -29.58 2.45 2.46
N ALA A 93 -29.93 3.68 2.09
CA ALA A 93 -29.75 4.85 2.97
C ALA A 93 -30.59 4.74 4.24
N ALA A 94 -31.87 4.38 4.11
CA ALA A 94 -32.75 4.19 5.27
C ALA A 94 -32.25 3.07 6.19
N LEU A 95 -31.78 1.96 5.62
CA LEU A 95 -31.23 0.85 6.38
C LEU A 95 -29.92 1.23 7.10
N ILE A 96 -28.99 1.89 6.42
CA ILE A 96 -27.70 2.33 7.00
C ILE A 96 -27.93 3.40 8.07
N GLU A 97 -28.90 4.29 7.89
CA GLU A 97 -29.27 5.29 8.91
C GLU A 97 -29.85 4.62 10.16
N HIS A 98 -30.74 3.64 9.98
CA HIS A 98 -31.38 2.94 11.10
C HIS A 98 -30.44 1.97 11.82
N ASN A 99 -29.61 1.25 11.07
CA ASN A 99 -28.62 0.30 11.59
C ASN A 99 -27.29 0.46 10.84
N SER A 100 -26.45 1.36 11.34
CA SER A 100 -25.18 1.71 10.71
C SER A 100 -24.15 0.57 10.68
N GLN A 101 -24.33 -0.47 11.49
CA GLN A 101 -23.46 -1.64 11.45
C GLN A 101 -23.61 -2.41 10.13
N THR A 102 -24.79 -2.38 9.50
CA THR A 102 -25.04 -3.03 8.18
C THR A 102 -24.11 -2.53 7.08
N LEU A 103 -23.51 -1.34 7.24
CA LEU A 103 -22.46 -0.83 6.37
C LEU A 103 -21.30 -1.82 6.22
N LEU A 104 -20.98 -2.61 7.26
CA LEU A 104 -19.95 -3.64 7.22
C LEU A 104 -20.21 -4.65 6.10
N VAL A 105 -21.46 -5.09 5.95
CA VAL A 105 -21.86 -6.05 4.92
C VAL A 105 -21.74 -5.39 3.55
N PHE A 106 -22.29 -4.19 3.38
CA PHE A 106 -22.23 -3.50 2.09
C PHE A 106 -20.79 -3.15 1.67
N ARG A 107 -19.94 -2.69 2.58
CA ARG A 107 -18.52 -2.45 2.28
C ARG A 107 -17.79 -3.75 1.94
N THR A 108 -18.09 -4.85 2.64
CA THR A 108 -17.45 -6.13 2.31
C THR A 108 -17.92 -6.69 0.97
N ILE A 109 -19.15 -6.38 0.52
CA ILE A 109 -19.58 -6.63 -0.86
C ILE A 109 -18.73 -5.85 -1.85
N THR A 110 -18.40 -4.57 -1.62
CA THR A 110 -17.56 -3.79 -2.55
C THR A 110 -16.11 -4.30 -2.61
N GLY A 111 -15.64 -4.95 -1.54
CA GLY A 111 -14.26 -5.44 -1.43
C GLY A 111 -13.23 -4.38 -1.08
N LEU A 112 -13.68 -3.15 -0.76
CA LEU A 112 -12.81 -2.05 -0.36
C LEU A 112 -12.48 -2.09 1.13
N LEU A 113 -11.24 -1.71 1.46
CA LEU A 113 -10.84 -1.40 2.83
C LEU A 113 -11.51 -0.10 3.31
N LYS A 114 -11.55 0.13 4.63
CA LYS A 114 -12.19 1.33 5.20
C LYS A 114 -11.64 2.65 4.62
N ASN A 115 -10.32 2.73 4.44
CA ASN A 115 -9.68 3.92 3.86
C ASN A 115 -10.02 4.09 2.37
N GLU A 116 -10.05 2.99 1.62
CA GLU A 116 -10.41 2.99 0.19
C GLU A 116 -11.88 3.36 0.00
N PHE A 117 -12.76 2.83 0.86
CA PHE A 117 -14.17 3.14 0.86
C PHE A 117 -14.43 4.60 1.25
N ALA A 118 -13.71 5.15 2.24
CA ALA A 118 -13.75 6.58 2.56
C ALA A 118 -13.36 7.44 1.35
N ALA A 119 -12.28 7.09 0.65
CA ALA A 119 -11.86 7.81 -0.56
C ALA A 119 -12.96 7.76 -1.66
N ALA A 120 -13.58 6.60 -1.85
CA ALA A 120 -14.70 6.44 -2.78
C ALA A 120 -15.92 7.31 -2.39
N THR A 121 -16.22 7.45 -1.10
CA THR A 121 -17.31 8.33 -0.64
C THR A 121 -17.04 9.81 -0.95
N THR A 122 -15.78 10.25 -0.96
CA THR A 122 -15.42 11.63 -1.35
C THR A 122 -15.77 11.89 -2.82
N MET A 123 -15.40 10.98 -3.72
CA MET A 123 -15.73 11.09 -5.15
C MET A 123 -17.26 11.18 -5.36
N VAL A 124 -18.02 10.40 -4.61
CA VAL A 124 -19.49 10.41 -4.67
C VAL A 124 -20.07 11.67 -4.04
N ALA A 125 -19.51 12.16 -2.93
CA ALA A 125 -19.94 13.40 -2.30
C ALA A 125 -19.77 14.59 -3.25
N GLU A 126 -18.65 14.68 -3.97
CA GLU A 126 -18.40 15.69 -5.00
C GLU A 126 -19.45 15.63 -6.12
N GLN A 127 -19.82 14.43 -6.59
CA GLN A 127 -20.88 14.24 -7.59
C GLN A 127 -22.27 14.65 -7.07
N LEU A 128 -22.52 14.56 -5.77
CA LEU A 128 -23.79 14.93 -5.14
C LEU A 128 -23.89 16.44 -4.79
N GLY A 129 -22.77 17.18 -4.79
CA GLY A 129 -22.71 18.63 -4.61
C GLY A 129 -22.63 19.11 -3.15
N ASP A 130 -22.72 20.44 -2.96
CA ASP A 130 -22.29 21.23 -1.78
C ASP A 130 -22.85 20.84 -0.40
N ASN A 131 -23.78 19.89 -0.31
CA ASN A 131 -24.39 19.43 0.95
C ASN A 131 -24.04 17.98 1.30
N ALA A 132 -23.21 17.30 0.51
CA ALA A 132 -22.78 15.94 0.80
C ALA A 132 -21.67 15.94 1.88
N PRO A 133 -21.90 15.27 3.03
CA PRO A 133 -20.90 15.27 4.11
C PRO A 133 -19.68 14.43 3.73
N ALA A 134 -18.50 14.91 4.10
CA ALA A 134 -17.29 14.09 4.05
C ALA A 134 -17.42 12.90 5.02
N ILE A 135 -17.11 11.69 4.54
CA ILE A 135 -17.07 10.50 5.37
C ILE A 135 -15.62 10.11 5.61
N THR A 136 -15.22 10.10 6.87
CA THR A 136 -13.86 9.71 7.25
C THR A 136 -13.76 8.20 7.51
N PRO A 137 -12.56 7.60 7.44
CA PRO A 137 -12.36 6.23 7.88
C PRO A 137 -12.80 5.98 9.33
N GLY A 138 -12.67 6.98 10.21
CA GLY A 138 -13.13 6.91 11.60
C GLY A 138 -14.66 6.87 11.71
N THR A 139 -15.37 7.58 10.84
CA THR A 139 -16.84 7.50 10.73
C THR A 139 -17.27 6.09 10.34
N ILE A 140 -16.63 5.51 9.31
CA ILE A 140 -16.90 4.13 8.86
C ILE A 140 -16.56 3.12 9.97
N ASP A 141 -15.40 3.24 10.61
CA ASP A 141 -15.00 2.35 11.71
C ASP A 141 -15.99 2.41 12.89
N GLY A 142 -16.45 3.62 13.25
CA GLY A 142 -17.44 3.80 14.30
C GLY A 142 -18.81 3.25 13.95
N ALA A 143 -19.26 3.40 12.70
CA ALA A 143 -20.52 2.83 12.21
C ALA A 143 -20.47 1.30 12.27
N GLU A 144 -19.43 0.68 11.70
CA GLU A 144 -19.29 -0.78 11.62
C GLU A 144 -19.10 -1.43 13.01
N LYS A 145 -18.16 -0.92 13.81
CA LYS A 145 -17.80 -1.56 15.09
C LYS A 145 -18.80 -1.30 16.20
N ARG A 146 -19.31 -0.07 16.30
CA ARG A 146 -20.04 0.43 17.49
C ARG A 146 -21.47 0.83 17.18
N GLY A 147 -21.93 0.73 15.93
CA GLY A 147 -23.23 1.23 15.54
C GLY A 147 -23.37 2.74 15.76
N SER A 148 -22.27 3.48 15.57
CA SER A 148 -22.29 4.94 15.76
C SER A 148 -23.35 5.56 14.86
N ARG A 149 -24.12 6.51 15.39
CA ARG A 149 -25.22 7.15 14.66
C ARG A 149 -24.68 7.89 13.43
N LEU A 150 -25.32 7.64 12.29
CA LEU A 150 -25.11 8.36 11.05
C LEU A 150 -26.27 9.34 10.83
N SER A 151 -26.00 10.49 10.23
CA SER A 151 -27.08 11.35 9.74
C SER A 151 -27.67 10.81 8.44
N ALA A 152 -28.90 11.19 8.13
CA ALA A 152 -29.53 10.89 6.84
C ALA A 152 -28.65 11.27 5.63
N ALA A 153 -27.96 12.42 5.71
CA ALA A 153 -27.04 12.87 4.67
C ALA A 153 -25.82 11.94 4.53
N GLN A 154 -25.25 11.48 5.65
CA GLN A 154 -24.13 10.54 5.63
C GLN A 154 -24.57 9.17 5.08
N ALA A 155 -25.72 8.67 5.53
CA ALA A 155 -26.28 7.42 5.04
C ALA A 155 -26.58 7.46 3.54
N ARG A 156 -27.04 8.61 3.03
CA ARG A 156 -27.25 8.82 1.58
C ARG A 156 -25.95 8.76 0.77
N VAL A 157 -24.88 9.42 1.22
CA VAL A 157 -23.57 9.33 0.55
C VAL A 157 -23.05 7.89 0.54
N LEU A 158 -23.17 7.19 1.68
CA LEU A 158 -22.76 5.79 1.80
C LEU A 158 -23.55 4.88 0.86
N ALA A 159 -24.88 5.04 0.82
CA ALA A 159 -25.74 4.26 -0.05
C ALA A 159 -25.44 4.48 -1.54
N HIS A 160 -25.27 5.73 -1.98
CA HIS A 160 -24.84 6.01 -3.36
C HIS A 160 -23.47 5.40 -3.67
N THR A 161 -22.55 5.45 -2.71
CA THR A 161 -21.21 4.88 -2.88
C THR A 161 -21.27 3.37 -3.04
N VAL A 162 -22.03 2.68 -2.19
CA VAL A 162 -22.25 1.24 -2.30
C VAL A 162 -22.88 0.90 -3.65
N ASP A 163 -23.97 1.57 -4.03
CA ASP A 163 -24.70 1.27 -5.26
C ASP A 163 -23.81 1.45 -6.50
N LYS A 164 -23.11 2.59 -6.62
CA LYS A 164 -22.18 2.86 -7.74
C LYS A 164 -21.02 1.87 -7.76
N LEU A 165 -20.49 1.47 -6.60
CA LEU A 165 -19.42 0.46 -6.53
C LEU A 165 -19.91 -0.92 -6.94
N VAL A 166 -21.11 -1.32 -6.53
CA VAL A 166 -21.67 -2.62 -6.92
C VAL A 166 -21.98 -2.63 -8.42
N ARG A 167 -22.59 -1.57 -8.94
CA ARG A 167 -22.93 -1.40 -10.36
C ARG A 167 -21.74 -1.13 -11.29
N ARG A 168 -20.55 -0.93 -10.75
CA ARG A 168 -19.32 -0.62 -11.52
C ARG A 168 -19.38 0.73 -12.24
N GLU A 169 -20.02 1.72 -11.61
CA GLU A 169 -20.25 3.06 -12.17
C GLU A 169 -19.37 4.16 -11.53
N LEU A 170 -18.48 3.79 -10.58
CA LEU A 170 -17.63 4.75 -9.88
C LEU A 170 -16.20 4.84 -10.42
N PHE A 171 -15.61 3.70 -10.79
CA PHE A 171 -14.23 3.63 -11.27
C PHE A 171 -14.19 3.50 -12.78
N THR A 172 -13.14 4.03 -13.39
CA THR A 172 -12.80 3.81 -14.79
C THR A 172 -12.29 2.39 -15.00
N ASP A 173 -12.16 1.98 -16.27
CA ASP A 173 -11.55 0.70 -16.62
C ASP A 173 -10.11 0.61 -16.08
N ALA A 174 -9.73 -0.60 -15.69
CA ALA A 174 -8.38 -0.86 -15.22
C ALA A 174 -7.38 -0.66 -16.38
N PRO A 175 -6.26 0.05 -16.15
CA PRO A 175 -5.17 0.13 -17.13
C PRO A 175 -4.66 -1.26 -17.55
N ALA A 176 -3.96 -1.32 -18.69
CA ALA A 176 -3.35 -2.56 -19.17
C ALA A 176 -2.47 -3.20 -18.08
N GLY A 177 -2.57 -4.52 -17.92
CA GLY A 177 -1.83 -5.26 -16.88
C GLY A 177 -2.45 -5.20 -15.48
N LEU A 178 -3.53 -4.44 -15.26
CA LEU A 178 -4.27 -4.40 -14.00
C LEU A 178 -5.66 -5.01 -14.14
N HIS A 179 -6.15 -5.60 -13.03
CA HIS A 179 -7.53 -6.07 -12.91
C HIS A 179 -8.31 -5.19 -11.95
N SER A 180 -9.55 -4.87 -12.30
CA SER A 180 -10.45 -4.13 -11.41
C SER A 180 -10.81 -4.98 -10.18
N LYS A 181 -10.80 -4.37 -8.98
CA LYS A 181 -11.33 -5.01 -7.76
C LYS A 181 -12.83 -5.35 -7.87
N GLN A 182 -13.54 -4.71 -8.80
CA GLN A 182 -14.96 -4.96 -9.05
C GLN A 182 -15.18 -6.14 -10.00
N ASP A 183 -14.15 -6.64 -10.68
CA ASP A 183 -14.20 -7.84 -11.51
C ASP A 183 -14.09 -9.10 -10.64
N LYS A 184 -15.15 -9.35 -9.88
CA LYS A 184 -15.27 -10.44 -8.93
C LYS A 184 -16.70 -10.97 -8.90
N LEU A 185 -16.86 -12.21 -8.40
CA LEU A 185 -18.10 -12.98 -8.48
C LEU A 185 -19.36 -12.22 -8.07
N ASP A 186 -19.27 -11.34 -7.08
CA ASP A 186 -20.41 -10.63 -6.48
C ASP A 186 -20.62 -9.20 -7.00
N THR A 187 -19.79 -8.68 -7.90
CA THR A 187 -19.99 -7.34 -8.50
C THR A 187 -19.84 -7.29 -10.02
N ARG A 188 -19.44 -8.39 -10.67
CA ARG A 188 -19.24 -8.44 -12.13
C ARG A 188 -20.48 -7.99 -12.91
N ASP A 189 -21.65 -8.44 -12.47
CA ASP A 189 -22.97 -8.17 -13.07
C ASP A 189 -23.84 -7.31 -12.12
N GLY A 190 -23.21 -6.51 -11.26
CA GLY A 190 -23.91 -5.65 -10.31
C GLY A 190 -24.63 -6.39 -9.20
N TRP A 191 -25.78 -5.86 -8.78
CA TRP A 191 -26.62 -6.46 -7.72
C TRP A 191 -27.18 -7.83 -8.12
N ASP A 192 -27.25 -8.15 -9.41
CA ASP A 192 -27.73 -9.43 -9.91
C ASP A 192 -26.76 -10.56 -9.51
N SER A 193 -25.46 -10.30 -9.58
CA SER A 193 -24.43 -11.19 -9.06
C SER A 193 -24.61 -11.47 -7.56
N VAL A 194 -24.90 -10.42 -6.76
CA VAL A 194 -25.15 -10.56 -5.31
C VAL A 194 -26.35 -11.49 -5.07
N ARG A 195 -27.48 -11.22 -5.72
CA ARG A 195 -28.71 -12.02 -5.56
C ARG A 195 -28.51 -13.47 -6.00
N HIS A 196 -27.77 -13.68 -7.10
CA HIS A 196 -27.47 -15.03 -7.57
C HIS A 196 -26.64 -15.81 -6.55
N LEU A 197 -25.66 -15.19 -5.89
CA LEU A 197 -24.86 -15.87 -4.87
C LEU A 197 -25.66 -16.16 -3.60
N VAL A 198 -26.53 -15.25 -3.18
CA VAL A 198 -27.41 -15.44 -2.01
C VAL A 198 -28.40 -16.58 -2.23
N SER A 199 -28.98 -16.69 -3.43
CA SER A 199 -29.99 -17.71 -3.76
C SER A 199 -29.42 -19.02 -4.33
N GLY A 200 -28.21 -18.99 -4.88
CA GLY A 200 -27.60 -20.09 -5.63
C GLY A 200 -26.86 -21.14 -4.79
N GLY A 201 -27.09 -21.18 -3.47
CA GLY A 201 -26.49 -22.19 -2.58
C GLY A 201 -25.04 -21.91 -2.15
N VAL A 202 -24.49 -20.73 -2.48
CA VAL A 202 -23.21 -20.28 -1.92
C VAL A 202 -23.46 -19.82 -0.48
N PRO A 203 -22.62 -20.22 0.50
CA PRO A 203 -22.69 -19.66 1.86
C PRO A 203 -22.15 -18.22 1.86
N TYR A 204 -22.91 -17.31 1.24
CA TYR A 204 -22.45 -15.95 0.91
C TYR A 204 -22.06 -15.14 2.15
N ARG A 205 -22.76 -15.35 3.27
CA ARG A 205 -22.38 -14.85 4.59
C ARG A 205 -20.97 -15.26 5.00
N SER A 206 -20.67 -16.56 4.94
CA SER A 206 -19.33 -17.08 5.28
C SER A 206 -18.26 -16.57 4.31
N TYR A 207 -18.61 -16.41 3.03
CA TYR A 207 -17.72 -15.80 2.04
C TYR A 207 -17.39 -14.34 2.37
N LEU A 208 -18.38 -13.53 2.71
CA LEU A 208 -18.17 -12.13 3.12
C LEU A 208 -17.46 -12.02 4.48
N HIS A 209 -17.75 -12.93 5.43
CA HIS A 209 -17.05 -12.99 6.70
C HIS A 209 -15.56 -13.30 6.50
N GLN A 210 -15.22 -14.29 5.68
CA GLN A 210 -13.82 -14.57 5.32
C GLN A 210 -13.16 -13.38 4.63
N ARG A 211 -13.92 -12.60 3.85
CA ARG A 211 -13.40 -11.36 3.25
C ARG A 211 -13.12 -10.27 4.29
N HIS A 212 -13.99 -10.13 5.28
CA HIS A 212 -13.80 -9.23 6.43
C HIS A 212 -12.62 -9.66 7.30
N PHE A 213 -12.52 -10.96 7.58
CA PHE A 213 -11.53 -11.57 8.45
C PHE A 213 -10.12 -11.60 7.84
N GLY A 214 -10.01 -12.05 6.58
CA GLY A 214 -8.72 -12.33 5.94
C GLY A 214 -8.25 -11.28 4.94
N GLY A 215 -9.04 -10.24 4.64
CA GLY A 215 -8.71 -9.21 3.66
C GLY A 215 -8.17 -9.81 2.34
N PRO A 216 -8.99 -10.48 1.52
CA PRO A 216 -8.53 -11.31 0.40
C PRO A 216 -7.72 -10.55 -0.66
N PHE A 217 -7.94 -9.24 -0.76
CA PHE A 217 -7.11 -8.39 -1.62
C PHE A 217 -5.79 -7.97 -0.98
N ASN A 218 -5.61 -8.07 0.34
CA ASN A 218 -4.35 -7.75 0.98
C ASN A 218 -3.26 -8.76 0.62
N GLN A 219 -3.57 -10.06 0.49
CA GLN A 219 -2.57 -11.04 0.06
C GLN A 219 -2.12 -10.80 -1.39
N VAL A 220 -3.07 -10.59 -2.32
CA VAL A 220 -2.74 -10.24 -3.71
C VAL A 220 -2.05 -8.89 -3.80
N THR A 221 -2.56 -7.86 -3.10
CA THR A 221 -1.94 -6.52 -3.05
C THR A 221 -0.51 -6.63 -2.54
N ASN A 222 -0.27 -7.30 -1.40
CA ASN A 222 1.06 -7.50 -0.83
C ASN A 222 1.98 -8.30 -1.79
N ALA A 223 1.47 -9.35 -2.44
CA ALA A 223 2.24 -10.14 -3.40
C ALA A 223 2.56 -9.37 -4.70
N THR A 224 1.80 -8.32 -5.01
CA THR A 224 1.94 -7.50 -6.22
C THR A 224 2.46 -6.08 -5.95
N THR A 225 2.75 -5.70 -4.71
CA THR A 225 3.17 -4.33 -4.38
C THR A 225 4.42 -3.90 -5.17
N GLY A 226 5.37 -4.81 -5.41
CA GLY A 226 6.52 -4.57 -6.29
C GLY A 226 6.10 -4.26 -7.73
N LYS A 227 5.16 -5.05 -8.27
CA LYS A 227 4.64 -4.88 -9.65
C LYS A 227 3.93 -3.55 -9.89
N LYS A 228 3.39 -2.91 -8.85
CA LYS A 228 2.81 -1.56 -8.96
C LYS A 228 3.88 -0.47 -9.09
N GLY A 229 5.05 -0.68 -8.46
CA GLY A 229 6.23 0.16 -8.70
C GLY A 229 6.72 -0.04 -10.12
N ASP A 230 6.90 -1.30 -10.51
CA ASP A 230 7.32 -1.68 -11.86
C ASP A 230 6.40 -1.07 -12.93
N LEU A 231 5.08 -1.08 -12.74
CA LEU A 231 4.14 -0.49 -13.70
C LEU A 231 4.38 1.01 -13.94
N ILE A 232 4.63 1.81 -12.90
CA ILE A 232 4.91 3.24 -13.10
C ILE A 232 6.23 3.43 -13.84
N GLU A 233 7.24 2.66 -13.47
CA GLU A 233 8.54 2.70 -14.13
C GLU A 233 8.47 2.22 -15.59
N ASP A 234 7.68 1.17 -15.87
CA ASP A 234 7.48 0.63 -17.21
C ASP A 234 6.82 1.65 -18.13
N GLU A 235 5.83 2.41 -17.65
CA GLU A 235 5.19 3.49 -18.40
C GLU A 235 6.13 4.68 -18.64
N VAL A 236 6.96 5.04 -17.64
CA VAL A 236 8.02 6.04 -17.82
C VAL A 236 9.04 5.58 -18.87
N GLU A 237 9.44 4.31 -18.81
CA GLU A 237 10.37 3.71 -19.75
C GLU A 237 9.80 3.69 -21.17
N ALA A 238 8.53 3.31 -21.33
CA ALA A 238 7.83 3.34 -22.60
C ALA A 238 7.77 4.77 -23.16
N LEU A 239 7.39 5.76 -22.34
CA LEU A 239 7.38 7.16 -22.74
C LEU A 239 8.75 7.61 -23.27
N PHE A 240 9.85 7.24 -22.59
CA PHE A 240 11.19 7.60 -23.03
C PHE A 240 11.59 6.90 -24.33
N LYS A 241 11.30 5.60 -24.48
CA LYS A 241 11.56 4.86 -25.73
C LYS A 241 10.80 5.46 -26.90
N ASP A 242 9.51 5.68 -26.74
CA ASP A 242 8.62 6.16 -27.82
C ASP A 242 8.99 7.58 -28.28
N ASN A 243 9.71 8.34 -27.46
CA ASN A 243 10.12 9.72 -27.75
C ASN A 243 11.62 9.89 -27.93
N GLY A 244 12.40 8.80 -27.98
CA GLY A 244 13.84 8.82 -28.22
C GLY A 244 14.64 9.58 -27.16
N VAL A 245 14.24 9.50 -25.87
CA VAL A 245 14.93 10.16 -24.76
C VAL A 245 16.06 9.26 -24.23
N PRO A 246 17.31 9.73 -24.09
CA PRO A 246 18.38 8.91 -23.53
C PRO A 246 18.25 8.79 -22.00
N TYR A 247 18.17 7.56 -21.50
CA TYR A 247 18.03 7.27 -20.07
C TYR A 247 18.78 5.99 -19.66
N ILE A 248 19.03 5.86 -18.35
CA ILE A 248 19.35 4.59 -17.70
C ILE A 248 18.27 4.35 -16.65
N ARG A 249 17.60 3.19 -16.74
CA ARG A 249 16.72 2.66 -15.69
C ARG A 249 17.56 1.94 -14.65
N THR A 250 17.39 2.30 -13.40
CA THR A 250 18.16 1.75 -12.30
C THR A 250 17.63 0.38 -11.89
N GLY A 251 18.51 -0.61 -11.89
CA GLY A 251 18.29 -1.95 -11.37
C GLY A 251 19.29 -2.30 -10.28
N SER A 252 19.14 -3.48 -9.68
CA SER A 252 20.05 -3.97 -8.63
C SER A 252 21.50 -4.18 -9.09
N HIS A 253 21.75 -4.29 -10.40
CA HIS A 253 23.05 -4.65 -10.97
C HIS A 253 23.83 -3.48 -11.57
N ASN A 254 23.21 -2.31 -11.80
CA ASN A 254 23.82 -1.17 -12.50
C ASN A 254 23.94 0.11 -11.65
N GLN A 255 23.66 0.05 -10.33
CA GLN A 255 23.82 1.24 -9.46
C GLN A 255 25.25 1.77 -9.43
N GLY A 256 26.25 0.88 -9.48
CA GLY A 256 27.67 1.25 -9.54
C GLY A 256 28.04 1.97 -10.84
N GLU A 257 27.37 1.66 -11.94
CA GLU A 257 27.57 2.31 -13.24
C GLU A 257 27.07 3.76 -13.21
N ILE A 258 25.88 3.99 -12.65
CA ILE A 258 25.30 5.33 -12.47
C ILE A 258 26.22 6.21 -11.62
N ALA A 259 26.76 5.65 -10.53
CA ALA A 259 27.73 6.34 -9.69
C ALA A 259 29.03 6.65 -10.45
N ALA A 260 29.56 5.71 -11.24
CA ALA A 260 30.79 5.91 -11.99
C ALA A 260 30.65 6.92 -13.14
N GLN A 261 29.53 6.89 -13.87
CA GLN A 261 29.31 7.69 -15.07
C GLN A 261 28.87 9.12 -14.74
N PHE A 262 27.96 9.29 -13.79
CA PHE A 262 27.35 10.60 -13.49
C PHE A 262 27.75 11.16 -12.13
N ASN A 263 28.62 10.45 -11.40
CA ASN A 263 28.99 10.80 -10.02
C ASN A 263 27.78 10.88 -9.08
N VAL A 264 26.70 10.14 -9.34
CA VAL A 264 25.53 10.08 -8.46
C VAL A 264 25.83 9.14 -7.29
N THR A 265 25.90 9.70 -6.08
CA THR A 265 26.35 9.04 -4.85
C THR A 265 25.23 8.76 -3.86
N VAL A 266 24.04 9.33 -4.09
CA VAL A 266 22.86 9.04 -3.28
C VAL A 266 22.48 7.56 -3.42
N ALA A 267 22.31 6.87 -2.28
CA ALA A 267 22.00 5.45 -2.21
C ALA A 267 20.63 5.21 -1.55
N PRO A 268 19.75 4.37 -2.13
CA PRO A 268 19.87 3.78 -3.47
C PRO A 268 19.92 4.85 -4.58
N ALA A 269 20.41 4.51 -5.77
CA ALA A 269 20.36 5.41 -6.94
C ALA A 269 18.89 5.74 -7.32
N PRO A 270 18.61 6.89 -7.99
CA PRO A 270 17.26 7.23 -8.45
C PRO A 270 16.72 6.19 -9.43
N ASP A 271 15.40 6.03 -9.55
CA ASP A 271 14.80 5.01 -10.42
C ASP A 271 15.19 5.19 -11.90
N PHE A 272 15.38 6.45 -12.34
CA PHE A 272 15.96 6.78 -13.65
C PHE A 272 16.98 7.92 -13.55
N VAL A 273 17.97 7.88 -14.45
CA VAL A 273 18.79 9.04 -14.82
C VAL A 273 18.62 9.32 -16.30
N VAL A 274 18.49 10.60 -16.66
CA VAL A 274 18.30 11.06 -18.03
C VAL A 274 19.49 11.93 -18.41
N PHE A 275 20.04 11.75 -19.61
CA PHE A 275 21.26 12.43 -20.06
C PHE A 275 21.14 12.93 -21.51
N ASP A 276 22.01 13.84 -21.91
CA ASP A 276 22.08 14.31 -23.30
C ASP A 276 23.04 13.48 -24.15
N ALA A 277 23.11 13.78 -25.45
CA ALA A 277 23.97 13.05 -26.39
C ALA A 277 25.48 13.09 -26.04
N ASN A 278 25.92 14.02 -25.19
CA ASN A 278 27.30 14.09 -24.71
C ASN A 278 27.52 13.24 -23.45
N GLY A 279 26.50 12.52 -22.98
CA GLY A 279 26.54 11.77 -21.72
C GLY A 279 26.47 12.66 -20.48
N THR A 280 26.03 13.91 -20.60
CA THR A 280 25.88 14.80 -19.43
C THR A 280 24.56 14.52 -18.74
N LEU A 281 24.57 14.32 -17.42
CA LEU A 281 23.35 14.13 -16.63
C LEU A 281 22.45 15.37 -16.72
N ARG A 282 21.18 15.17 -17.09
CA ARG A 282 20.18 16.23 -17.28
C ARG A 282 19.04 16.18 -16.28
N ALA A 283 18.65 15.00 -15.79
CA ALA A 283 17.64 14.86 -14.74
C ALA A 283 17.80 13.55 -13.96
N MET A 284 17.28 13.54 -12.73
CA MET A 284 17.06 12.33 -11.93
C MET A 284 15.55 12.15 -11.72
N LEU A 285 15.05 10.92 -11.89
CA LEU A 285 13.64 10.60 -11.76
C LEU A 285 13.41 9.55 -10.66
N GLU A 286 12.35 9.72 -9.90
CA GLU A 286 11.93 8.75 -8.89
C GLU A 286 10.41 8.49 -8.98
N CYS A 287 10.06 7.21 -9.09
CA CYS A 287 8.71 6.69 -9.21
C CYS A 287 8.24 6.17 -7.84
N LYS A 288 7.06 6.59 -7.37
CA LYS A 288 6.52 6.12 -6.08
C LYS A 288 5.01 5.92 -6.09
N ALA A 289 4.59 4.68 -5.85
CA ALA A 289 3.19 4.32 -5.61
C ALA A 289 2.89 4.12 -4.11
N THR A 290 1.78 4.68 -3.62
CA THR A 290 1.19 4.37 -2.30
C THR A 290 -0.25 4.85 -2.18
N ASN A 291 -1.09 4.04 -1.51
CA ASN A 291 -2.47 4.43 -1.16
C ASN A 291 -2.61 4.85 0.31
N ASP A 292 -1.56 4.64 1.12
CA ASP A 292 -1.53 5.00 2.54
C ASP A 292 -0.74 6.29 2.76
N GLY A 293 -1.34 7.21 3.51
CA GLY A 293 -0.78 8.54 3.76
C GLY A 293 0.37 8.58 4.75
N GLY A 294 0.49 7.60 5.66
CA GLY A 294 1.65 7.46 6.53
C GLY A 294 2.87 7.00 5.72
N THR A 295 2.65 5.97 4.91
CA THR A 295 3.64 5.45 3.96
C THR A 295 4.08 6.52 2.94
N ALA A 296 3.15 7.37 2.48
CA ALA A 296 3.48 8.50 1.60
C ALA A 296 4.40 9.52 2.26
N ARG A 297 4.17 9.85 3.54
CA ARG A 297 5.03 10.73 4.32
C ARG A 297 6.46 10.16 4.40
N ASP A 298 6.59 8.88 4.71
CA ASP A 298 7.91 8.23 4.81
C ASP A 298 8.64 8.24 3.46
N LYS A 299 7.91 7.97 2.37
CA LYS A 299 8.45 8.00 1.00
C LYS A 299 8.81 9.41 0.52
N ALA A 300 8.13 10.47 0.97
CA ALA A 300 8.39 11.84 0.53
C ALA A 300 9.83 12.30 0.85
N ASN A 301 10.42 11.80 1.94
CA ASN A 301 11.80 12.12 2.34
C ASN A 301 12.85 11.69 1.29
N ARG A 302 12.53 10.72 0.44
CA ARG A 302 13.41 10.28 -0.65
C ARG A 302 13.77 11.42 -1.60
N PHE A 303 12.80 12.26 -1.94
CA PHE A 303 13.00 13.38 -2.86
C PHE A 303 13.91 14.46 -2.28
N ARG A 304 13.94 14.65 -0.96
CA ARG A 304 14.89 15.57 -0.31
C ARG A 304 16.34 15.14 -0.53
N GLY A 305 16.61 13.83 -0.44
CA GLY A 305 17.93 13.26 -0.72
C GLY A 305 18.34 13.50 -2.16
N LEU A 306 17.44 13.26 -3.10
CA LEU A 306 17.68 13.51 -4.53
C LEU A 306 17.87 15.00 -4.84
N GLN A 307 17.11 15.90 -4.20
CA GLN A 307 17.28 17.34 -4.39
C GLN A 307 18.66 17.79 -3.91
N THR A 308 19.09 17.31 -2.74
CA THR A 308 20.43 17.59 -2.20
C THR A 308 21.51 17.13 -3.17
N GLU A 309 21.31 15.95 -3.76
CA GLU A 309 22.24 15.41 -4.76
C GLU A 309 22.23 16.19 -6.06
N GLY A 310 21.05 16.59 -6.55
CA GLY A 310 20.91 17.42 -7.74
C GLY A 310 21.60 18.76 -7.59
N ALA A 311 21.45 19.40 -6.42
CA ALA A 311 22.17 20.63 -6.08
C ALA A 311 23.69 20.42 -6.08
N ARG A 312 24.19 19.31 -5.51
CA ARG A 312 25.62 18.96 -5.51
C ARG A 312 26.16 18.75 -6.93
N LEU A 313 25.34 18.21 -7.82
CA LEU A 313 25.66 17.96 -9.23
C LEU A 313 25.43 19.17 -10.15
N GLY A 314 25.35 20.39 -9.59
CA GLY A 314 25.24 21.62 -10.37
C GLY A 314 23.81 22.02 -10.73
N GLY A 315 22.83 21.61 -9.93
CA GLY A 315 21.42 21.96 -10.12
C GLY A 315 20.67 21.01 -11.06
N VAL A 316 21.07 19.73 -11.11
CA VAL A 316 20.35 18.71 -11.86
C VAL A 316 18.93 18.57 -11.29
N PRO A 317 17.88 18.76 -12.11
CA PRO A 317 16.50 18.69 -11.65
C PRO A 317 16.12 17.27 -11.22
N VAL A 318 15.26 17.21 -10.19
CA VAL A 318 14.59 16.00 -9.73
C VAL A 318 13.15 16.02 -10.23
N VAL A 319 12.68 14.88 -10.72
CA VAL A 319 11.32 14.70 -11.22
C VAL A 319 10.66 13.54 -10.47
N ALA A 320 9.39 13.73 -10.07
CA ALA A 320 8.60 12.70 -9.40
C ALA A 320 7.51 12.18 -10.32
N VAL A 321 7.34 10.86 -10.36
CA VAL A 321 6.16 10.22 -10.95
C VAL A 321 5.43 9.44 -9.86
N LEU A 322 4.23 9.91 -9.50
CA LEU A 322 3.51 9.46 -8.33
C LEU A 322 2.24 8.70 -8.69
N GLY A 323 1.95 7.64 -7.93
CA GLY A 323 0.71 6.89 -8.04
C GLY A 323 0.06 6.63 -6.68
N GLY A 324 -1.26 6.59 -6.68
CA GLY A 324 -2.06 6.19 -5.52
C GLY A 324 -2.51 7.33 -4.61
N THR A 325 -3.56 7.06 -3.83
CA THR A 325 -4.29 8.06 -3.04
C THR A 325 -3.56 8.51 -1.78
N GLY A 326 -2.45 7.86 -1.41
CA GLY A 326 -1.68 8.22 -0.23
C GLY A 326 -1.07 9.63 -0.33
N TRP A 327 -0.87 10.12 -1.56
CA TRP A 327 -0.34 11.45 -1.84
C TRP A 327 -1.36 12.59 -1.65
N ALA A 328 -2.64 12.30 -1.43
CA ALA A 328 -3.67 13.33 -1.25
C ALA A 328 -3.46 14.21 0.01
N ARG A 329 -2.56 13.83 0.92
CA ARG A 329 -2.19 14.64 2.10
C ARG A 329 -1.21 15.75 1.71
N VAL A 330 -1.74 16.95 1.47
CA VAL A 330 -0.93 18.05 0.92
C VAL A 330 0.17 18.56 1.85
N ASN A 331 -0.08 18.72 3.14
CA ASN A 331 0.84 19.44 4.03
C ASN A 331 2.16 18.70 4.31
N ASP A 332 2.12 17.37 4.36
CA ASP A 332 3.23 16.55 4.85
C ASP A 332 3.56 15.36 3.94
N THR A 333 2.91 15.26 2.77
CA THR A 333 3.27 14.28 1.74
C THR A 333 3.52 14.98 0.40
N LEU A 334 2.50 15.48 -0.30
CA LEU A 334 2.66 16.02 -1.65
C LEU A 334 3.37 17.39 -1.67
N GLY A 335 3.08 18.27 -0.71
CA GLY A 335 3.73 19.58 -0.58
C GLY A 335 5.26 19.48 -0.48
N PRO A 336 5.81 18.63 0.40
CA PRO A 336 7.25 18.35 0.42
C PRO A 336 7.79 17.84 -0.92
N VAL A 337 7.10 16.93 -1.62
CA VAL A 337 7.56 16.45 -2.94
C VAL A 337 7.61 17.59 -3.95
N LEU A 338 6.57 18.42 -4.03
CA LEU A 338 6.55 19.62 -4.89
C LEU A 338 7.71 20.57 -4.56
N GLN A 339 8.01 20.78 -3.28
CA GLN A 339 9.14 21.59 -2.84
C GLN A 339 10.48 21.00 -3.30
N TYR A 340 10.64 19.67 -3.25
CA TYR A 340 11.92 19.02 -3.56
C TYR A 340 12.17 18.83 -5.06
N THR A 341 11.12 18.93 -5.90
CA THR A 341 11.21 18.78 -7.36
C THR A 341 10.95 20.09 -8.13
N ASP A 342 10.80 21.21 -7.42
CA ASP A 342 10.30 22.50 -7.91
C ASP A 342 9.01 22.36 -8.75
N GLY A 343 8.11 21.50 -8.30
CA GLY A 343 6.82 21.26 -8.95
C GLY A 343 6.85 20.25 -10.11
N ARG A 344 7.98 19.62 -10.43
CA ARG A 344 8.06 18.58 -11.47
C ARG A 344 7.51 17.25 -10.98
N VAL A 345 6.19 17.19 -10.82
CA VAL A 345 5.45 16.04 -10.30
C VAL A 345 4.38 15.63 -11.31
N PHE A 346 4.43 14.38 -11.74
CA PHE A 346 3.52 13.81 -12.72
C PHE A 346 2.83 12.55 -12.16
N THR A 347 1.69 12.18 -12.73
CA THR A 347 1.02 10.90 -12.49
C THR A 347 0.95 10.13 -13.80
N LEU A 348 0.48 8.88 -13.80
CA LEU A 348 0.24 8.16 -15.07
C LEU A 348 -0.72 8.92 -16.00
N GLU A 349 -1.66 9.68 -15.45
CA GLU A 349 -2.63 10.47 -16.22
C GLU A 349 -2.01 11.73 -16.86
N THR A 350 -0.93 12.26 -16.28
CA THR A 350 -0.24 13.47 -16.75
C THR A 350 1.19 13.21 -17.22
N LEU A 351 1.54 11.94 -17.43
CA LEU A 351 2.91 11.51 -17.69
C LEU A 351 3.46 12.11 -18.99
N ASP A 352 2.63 12.22 -20.02
CA ASP A 352 2.94 12.84 -21.30
C ASP A 352 3.36 14.32 -21.16
N GLN A 353 2.76 15.05 -20.22
CA GLN A 353 3.07 16.45 -19.96
C GLN A 353 4.52 16.64 -19.48
N MET A 354 5.15 15.60 -18.93
CA MET A 354 6.56 15.62 -18.53
C MET A 354 7.49 16.04 -19.67
N LEU A 355 7.19 15.62 -20.91
CA LEU A 355 8.02 15.93 -22.08
C LEU A 355 8.02 17.42 -22.45
N SER A 356 7.07 18.21 -21.93
CA SER A 356 7.00 19.66 -22.15
C SER A 356 7.84 20.48 -21.17
N VAL A 357 8.38 19.86 -20.11
CA VAL A 357 9.08 20.56 -19.02
C VAL A 357 10.59 20.34 -19.12
N GLN A 358 11.38 21.38 -18.87
CA GLN A 358 12.84 21.27 -18.89
C GLN A 358 13.34 20.18 -17.91
N PRO A 359 14.25 19.29 -18.35
CA PRO A 359 15.05 19.38 -19.58
C PRO A 359 14.50 18.67 -20.83
N PHE A 360 13.37 17.96 -20.72
CA PHE A 360 12.91 16.99 -21.73
C PHE A 360 12.74 17.52 -23.15
N PRO A 361 12.26 18.75 -23.41
CA PRO A 361 12.14 19.26 -24.78
C PRO A 361 13.45 19.23 -25.59
N GLN A 362 14.61 19.28 -24.92
CA GLN A 362 15.93 19.24 -25.54
C GLN A 362 16.47 17.81 -25.75
N LEU A 363 15.76 16.80 -25.25
CA LEU A 363 16.21 15.42 -25.17
C LEU A 363 15.42 14.47 -26.07
N LEU A 364 14.40 14.97 -26.78
CA LEU A 364 13.56 14.18 -27.67
C LEU A 364 14.33 13.79 -28.94
N GLY A 365 14.15 12.55 -29.40
CA GLY A 365 14.73 12.06 -30.66
C GLY A 365 16.25 11.97 -30.68
N LEU A 366 16.89 11.80 -29.52
CA LEU A 366 18.33 11.60 -29.41
C LEU A 366 18.73 10.12 -29.47
N THR A 367 17.76 9.20 -29.37
CA THR A 367 17.94 7.76 -29.59
C THR A 367 17.01 7.29 -30.70
N ASP A 368 17.45 6.28 -31.45
CA ASP A 368 16.69 5.65 -32.55
C ASP A 368 15.56 4.74 -32.08
#